data_AF-A0A354YXF0-F1
#
_entry.id   AF-A0A354YXF0-F1
#
_cell.length_a   1.000
_cell.length_b   1.000
_cell.length_c   1.000
_cell.angle_alpha   90.00
_cell.angle_beta   90.00
_cell.angle_gamma   90.00
#
_symmetry.space_group_name_H-M   'P 1'
#
loop_
_entity.id
_entity.type
_entity.pdbx_description
1 polymer ?
#
loop_
_entity_poly.entity_id
_entity_poly.type
_entity_poly.pdbx_seq_one_letter_code
_entity_poly.pdbx_strand_id
1 'polypeptide(L)'
;MLSEIADLLEQKAFFMGSSRDLGACDRVLLGLPLDSTTSFRPGTRLAPYRIREVSEAVEEYSVYLDKSLEEINFYDAGDIVIPFGNVPQSLK
;
A
#
# COMPACT_ATOMS: atom_id res chain seq x y z
N MET A 1 -4.08 -17.92 -2.64
CA MET A 1 -3.06 -16.88 -2.48
C MET A 1 -3.60 -15.66 -1.74
N LEU A 2 -4.41 -14.76 -2.32
CA LEU A 2 -4.92 -13.60 -1.56
C LEU A 2 -5.88 -13.96 -0.42
N SER A 3 -6.65 -15.05 -0.57
CA SER A 3 -7.45 -15.64 0.51
C SER A 3 -6.61 -16.23 1.66
N GLU A 4 -5.36 -16.62 1.40
CA GLU A 4 -4.47 -17.22 2.40
C GLU A 4 -3.69 -16.16 3.19
N ILE A 5 -3.55 -14.96 2.62
CA ILE A 5 -2.90 -13.82 3.28
C ILE A 5 -3.91 -12.76 3.75
N ALA A 6 -5.21 -12.92 3.48
CA ALA A 6 -6.23 -11.94 3.85
C ALA A 6 -6.21 -11.62 5.36
N ASP A 7 -6.00 -12.64 6.19
CA ASP A 7 -5.90 -12.49 7.65
C ASP A 7 -4.63 -11.76 8.12
N LEU A 8 -3.64 -11.61 7.22
CA LEU A 8 -2.39 -10.88 7.46
C LEU A 8 -2.42 -9.46 6.90
N LEU A 9 -3.52 -9.05 6.29
CA LEU A 9 -3.69 -7.73 5.71
C LEU A 9 -4.56 -6.86 6.60
N GLU A 10 -4.17 -5.60 6.73
CA GLU A 10 -4.92 -4.57 7.42
C GLU A 10 -5.22 -3.42 6.45
N GLN A 11 -6.50 -3.10 6.31
CA GLN A 11 -6.95 -2.12 5.34
C GLN A 11 -7.62 -0.93 6.04
N LYS A 12 -6.79 0.04 6.42
CA LYS A 12 -7.22 1.27 7.13
C LYS A 12 -7.65 2.41 6.21
N ALA A 13 -7.13 2.43 4.99
CA ALA A 13 -7.38 3.44 3.97
C ALA A 13 -7.14 2.83 2.59
N PHE A 14 -7.54 3.55 1.54
CA PHE A 14 -7.33 3.16 0.15
C PHE A 14 -6.62 4.27 -0.60
N PHE A 15 -5.78 3.90 -1.56
CA PHE A 15 -5.28 4.84 -2.54
C PHE A 15 -6.37 5.18 -3.55
N MET A 16 -6.54 6.47 -3.87
CA MET A 16 -7.52 6.94 -4.85
C MET A 16 -7.38 6.22 -6.20
N GLY A 17 -8.49 5.99 -6.90
CA GLY A 17 -8.49 5.27 -8.19
C GLY A 17 -8.26 3.76 -8.10
N SER A 18 -8.04 3.19 -6.91
CA SER A 18 -7.93 1.74 -6.75
C SER A 18 -9.25 1.01 -6.99
N SER A 19 -9.18 -0.13 -7.67
CA SER A 19 -10.32 -1.03 -7.88
C SER A 19 -10.63 -1.85 -6.62
N ARG A 20 -11.90 -2.26 -6.51
CA ARG A 20 -12.38 -3.21 -5.50
C ARG A 20 -12.36 -4.65 -5.96
N ASP A 21 -12.22 -4.87 -7.27
CA ASP A 21 -12.17 -6.19 -7.88
C ASP A 21 -10.74 -6.56 -8.23
N LEU A 22 -10.13 -7.38 -7.38
CA LEU A 22 -8.81 -7.94 -7.62
C LEU A 22 -8.73 -8.72 -8.94
N GLY A 23 -9.79 -9.43 -9.33
CA GLY A 23 -9.80 -10.27 -10.53
C GLY A 23 -9.72 -9.46 -11.83
N ALA A 24 -10.09 -8.18 -11.77
CA ALA A 24 -10.00 -7.24 -12.88
C ALA A 24 -8.66 -6.48 -12.94
N CYS A 25 -7.77 -6.67 -11.96
CA CYS A 25 -6.51 -5.93 -11.85
C CYS A 25 -5.29 -6.76 -12.23
N ASP A 26 -4.36 -6.13 -12.94
CA ASP A 26 -3.05 -6.69 -13.29
C ASP A 26 -1.93 -6.23 -12.34
N ARG A 27 -2.24 -5.29 -11.43
CA ARG A 27 -1.31 -4.69 -10.47
C ARG A 27 -1.90 -4.67 -9.07
N VAL A 28 -1.05 -4.83 -8.06
CA VAL A 28 -1.43 -4.74 -6.65
C VAL A 28 -0.53 -3.75 -5.93
N LEU A 29 -1.14 -2.77 -5.25
CA LEU A 29 -0.48 -1.89 -4.29
C LEU A 29 -0.52 -2.55 -2.90
N LEU A 30 0.64 -2.67 -2.27
CA LEU A 30 0.80 -3.30 -0.96
C LEU A 30 1.74 -2.48 -0.09
N GLY A 31 1.32 -2.19 1.13
CA GLY A 31 2.13 -1.47 2.10
C GLY A 31 2.88 -2.41 3.05
N LEU A 32 4.13 -2.08 3.32
CA LEU A 32 4.99 -2.77 4.27
C LEU A 32 5.39 -1.80 5.38
N PRO A 33 4.61 -1.69 6.46
CA PRO A 33 4.83 -0.71 7.52
C PRO A 33 5.99 -1.12 8.46
N LEU A 34 7.23 -1.17 7.93
CA LEU A 34 8.44 -1.55 8.66
C LEU A 34 9.43 -0.39 8.78
N ASP A 35 9.87 -0.14 10.01
CA ASP A 35 10.97 0.82 10.28
C ASP A 35 11.86 0.38 11.46
N SER A 36 11.77 -0.89 11.89
CA SER A 36 12.47 -1.40 13.08
C SER A 36 14.00 -1.42 12.95
N THR A 37 14.55 -1.22 11.75
CA THR A 37 16.00 -1.10 11.50
C THR A 37 16.47 0.37 11.44
N THR A 38 15.56 1.32 11.59
CA THR A 38 15.86 2.75 11.48
C THR A 38 16.27 3.32 12.83
N SER A 39 17.50 3.83 12.94
CA SER A 39 18.02 4.39 14.19
C SER A 39 17.64 5.86 14.40
N PHE A 40 18.01 6.75 13.45
CA PHE A 40 18.01 8.20 13.69
C PHE A 40 16.63 8.87 13.59
N ARG A 41 15.82 8.50 12.58
CA ARG A 41 14.53 9.14 12.29
C ARG A 41 13.45 8.08 11.98
N PRO A 42 12.87 7.44 13.02
CA PRO A 42 11.79 6.47 12.82
C PRO A 42 10.51 7.16 12.35
N GLY A 43 9.59 6.37 11.78
CA GLY A 43 8.29 6.86 11.31
C GLY A 43 7.90 6.38 9.91
N THR A 44 8.81 5.77 9.14
CA THR A 44 8.49 5.29 7.77
C THR A 44 7.42 4.20 7.76
N ARG A 45 7.23 3.47 8.88
CA ARG A 45 6.11 2.53 9.04
C ARG A 45 4.73 3.18 8.87
N LEU A 46 4.61 4.49 9.08
CA LEU A 46 3.37 5.23 8.92
C LEU A 46 3.10 5.65 7.48
N ALA A 47 4.11 5.58 6.61
CA ALA A 47 4.01 6.08 5.25
C ALA A 47 2.91 5.40 4.42
N PRO A 48 2.73 4.06 4.43
CA PRO A 48 1.69 3.43 3.63
C PRO A 48 0.28 3.95 3.95
N TYR A 49 -0.07 4.10 5.22
CA TYR A 49 -1.34 4.70 5.63
C TYR A 49 -1.43 6.17 5.21
N ARG A 50 -0.39 6.96 5.49
CA ARG A 50 -0.40 8.41 5.22
C ARG A 50 -0.47 8.75 3.74
N ILE A 51 0.23 7.99 2.88
CA ILE A 51 0.17 8.14 1.43
C ILE A 51 -1.26 7.93 0.93
N ARG A 52 -1.96 6.91 1.43
CA ARG A 52 -3.36 6.66 1.07
C ARG A 52 -4.28 7.76 1.58
N GLU A 53 -4.13 8.15 2.84
CA GLU A 53 -4.91 9.20 3.49
C GLU A 53 -4.87 10.53 2.71
N VAL A 54 -3.71 10.90 2.15
CA VAL A 54 -3.55 12.15 1.39
C VAL A 54 -3.69 11.97 -0.13
N SER A 55 -3.91 10.74 -0.62
CA SER A 55 -3.94 10.48 -2.06
C SER A 55 -5.05 11.28 -2.76
N GLU A 56 -6.24 11.37 -2.16
CA GLU A 56 -7.37 12.18 -2.65
C GLU A 56 -7.07 13.69 -2.81
N ALA A 57 -5.95 14.19 -2.27
CA ALA A 57 -5.55 15.58 -2.39
C ALA A 57 -4.68 15.87 -3.62
N VAL A 58 -4.34 14.85 -4.42
CA VAL A 58 -3.61 15.00 -5.68
C VAL A 58 -4.51 14.68 -6.87
N GLU A 59 -4.14 15.16 -8.05
CA GLU A 59 -4.87 14.88 -9.29
C GLU A 59 -4.60 13.45 -9.79
N GLU A 60 -5.61 12.80 -10.34
CA GLU A 60 -5.48 11.47 -10.96
C GLU A 60 -4.74 11.50 -12.30
N TYR A 61 -4.73 12.66 -12.98
CA TYR A 61 -4.07 12.84 -14.27
C TYR A 61 -2.63 13.34 -14.13
N SER A 62 -1.69 12.65 -14.78
CA SER A 62 -0.30 13.08 -14.88
C SER A 62 -0.02 13.73 -16.23
N VAL A 63 0.20 15.06 -16.24
CA VAL A 63 0.57 15.82 -17.46
C VAL A 63 1.89 15.34 -18.07
N TYR A 64 2.85 14.95 -17.24
CA TYR A 64 4.16 14.49 -17.72
C TYR A 64 4.11 13.14 -18.42
N LEU A 65 3.18 12.28 -18.01
CA LEU A 65 3.00 10.93 -18.57
C LEU A 65 1.88 10.87 -19.60
N ASP A 66 1.06 11.92 -19.70
CA ASP A 66 -0.15 11.99 -20.53
C ASP A 66 -1.09 10.81 -20.25
N LYS A 67 -1.35 10.54 -18.96
CA LYS A 67 -2.10 9.36 -18.49
C LYS A 67 -2.92 9.65 -17.24
N SER A 68 -4.09 9.02 -17.14
CA SER A 68 -4.94 8.99 -15.94
C SER A 68 -4.79 7.69 -15.12
N LEU A 69 -5.01 7.76 -13.80
CA LEU A 69 -5.20 6.57 -12.98
C LEU A 69 -6.44 5.75 -13.40
N GLU A 70 -7.46 6.38 -13.98
CA GLU A 70 -8.66 5.69 -14.51
C GLU A 70 -8.34 4.67 -15.62
N GLU A 71 -7.20 4.84 -16.30
CA GLU A 71 -6.72 3.93 -17.36
C GLU A 71 -5.92 2.75 -16.80
N ILE A 72 -5.67 2.73 -15.48
CA ILE A 72 -4.81 1.76 -14.80
C ILE A 72 -5.66 0.93 -13.84
N ASN A 73 -5.83 -0.35 -14.13
CA ASN A 73 -6.50 -1.27 -13.22
C ASN A 73 -5.53 -1.78 -12.15
N PHE A 74 -5.62 -1.25 -10.94
CA PHE A 74 -4.83 -1.76 -9.81
C PHE A 74 -5.70 -1.96 -8.57
N TYR A 75 -5.34 -2.98 -7.77
CA TYR A 75 -5.99 -3.29 -6.51
C TYR A 75 -5.12 -2.79 -5.36
N ASP A 76 -5.70 -2.07 -4.41
CA ASP A 76 -5.00 -1.73 -3.17
C ASP A 76 -5.30 -2.79 -2.11
N ALA A 77 -4.30 -3.59 -1.76
CA ALA A 77 -4.43 -4.67 -0.78
C ALA A 77 -4.30 -4.21 0.68
N GLY A 78 -4.02 -2.92 0.92
CA GLY A 78 -3.74 -2.41 2.27
C GLY A 78 -2.31 -2.73 2.72
N ASP A 79 -2.14 -2.95 4.01
CA ASP A 79 -0.84 -3.13 4.66
C ASP A 79 -0.67 -4.54 5.20
N ILE A 80 0.54 -5.12 5.09
CA ILE A 80 0.86 -6.35 5.84
C ILE A 80 0.96 -6.02 7.34
N VAL A 81 0.35 -6.85 8.17
CA VAL A 81 0.54 -6.84 9.62
C VAL A 81 1.94 -7.37 9.94
N ILE A 82 2.87 -6.46 10.27
CA ILE A 82 4.25 -6.81 10.62
C ILE A 82 4.42 -6.75 12.14
N PRO A 83 4.75 -7.87 12.82
CA PRO A 83 4.97 -7.87 14.26
C PRO A 83 6.26 -7.13 14.64
N PHE A 84 6.18 -6.32 15.70
CA PHE A 84 7.35 -5.62 16.23
C PHE A 84 8.36 -6.60 16.85
N GLY A 85 9.65 -6.26 16.73
CA GLY A 85 10.72 -6.91 17.50
C GLY A 85 11.34 -8.17 16.87
N ASN A 86 10.78 -8.71 15.78
CA ASN A 86 11.38 -9.85 15.06
C ASN A 86 11.77 -9.50 13.61
N VAL A 87 12.73 -8.58 13.49
CA VAL A 87 13.24 -8.09 12.20
C VAL A 87 13.68 -9.22 11.26
N PRO A 88 14.45 -10.24 11.70
CA PRO A 88 14.87 -11.31 10.79
C PRO A 88 13.71 -12.08 10.17
N GLN A 89 12.57 -12.18 10.85
CA GLN A 89 11.37 -12.83 10.31
C GLN A 89 10.56 -11.88 9.42
N SER A 90 10.57 -10.57 9.70
CA SER A 90 9.93 -9.56 8.84
C SER A 90 10.61 -9.36 7.48
N LEU A 91 11.88 -9.77 7.34
CA LEU A 91 12.68 -9.61 6.12
C LEU A 91 12.82 -10.89 5.27
N LYS A 92 12.15 -11.97 5.66
CA LYS A 92 12.10 -13.24 4.92
C LYS A 92 10.84 -13.32 4.08
#